data_AF-A0A971KWM8-F1
#
_entry.id   AF-A0A971KWM8-F1
#
_cell.length_a   1.000
_cell.length_b   1.000
_cell.length_c   1.000
_cell.angle_alpha   90.00
_cell.angle_beta   90.00
_cell.angle_gamma   90.00
#
_symmetry.space_group_name_H-M   'P 1'
#
loop_
_entity.id
_entity.type
_entity.pdbx_description
1 polymer ?
#
loop_
_entity_poly.entity_id
_entity_poly.type
_entity_poly.pdbx_seq_one_letter_code
_entity_poly.pdbx_strand_id
1 'polypeptide(L)'
;MTNQTVIAADLQSAYEYHLRRPQQEVGVYLISSNRELLNHVEKLMNSHGAFGVMDSYGRVHYVLDARKGMPFVENKFYETVSTLLEDHSGEQVNYQLETQKLVNRVLNRYDFNQNLRGYRVLSTMLEMSLKDYSLLNPISKRLYRKVAEVFRVTPTQAERNVRYLFQNLSQREEAARKNGTVTNRAYLSPPDGRLPVAETVVRLWDICRLEENNDMTGAR
;
A
#
# COMPACT_ATOMS: atom_id res chain seq x y z
N MET A 1 -2.48 -49.16 -32.99
CA MET A 1 -1.98 -49.13 -31.61
C MET A 1 -3.14 -48.71 -30.73
N THR A 2 -3.65 -49.64 -29.94
CA THR A 2 -5.01 -49.66 -29.37
C THR A 2 -5.08 -48.92 -28.03
N ASN A 3 -6.15 -48.13 -27.80
CA ASN A 3 -6.43 -47.38 -26.57
C ASN A 3 -6.21 -48.14 -25.25
N GLN A 4 -6.26 -49.48 -25.27
CA GLN A 4 -5.97 -50.33 -24.11
C GLN A 4 -4.54 -50.20 -23.58
N THR A 5 -3.54 -49.95 -24.43
CA THR A 5 -2.14 -49.76 -23.96
C THR A 5 -1.92 -48.41 -23.31
N VAL A 6 -2.66 -47.38 -23.74
CA VAL A 6 -2.62 -46.04 -23.13
C VAL A 6 -3.28 -46.06 -21.76
N ILE A 7 -4.48 -46.67 -21.68
CA ILE A 7 -5.21 -46.83 -20.41
C ILE A 7 -4.42 -47.67 -19.40
N ALA A 8 -3.72 -48.72 -19.86
CA ALA A 8 -2.87 -49.54 -18.99
C ALA A 8 -1.64 -48.76 -18.48
N ALA A 9 -1.01 -47.95 -19.34
CA ALA A 9 0.10 -47.08 -18.94
C ALA A 9 -0.34 -46.00 -17.95
N ASP A 10 -1.52 -45.40 -18.16
CA ASP A 10 -2.10 -44.38 -17.25
C ASP A 10 -2.47 -45.00 -15.90
N LEU A 11 -3.07 -46.19 -15.88
CA LEU A 11 -3.38 -46.94 -14.65
C LEU A 11 -2.12 -47.31 -13.88
N GLN A 12 -1.06 -47.72 -14.59
CA GLN A 12 0.21 -48.08 -13.98
C GLN A 12 0.92 -46.85 -13.42
N SER A 13 0.89 -45.72 -14.13
CA SER A 13 1.42 -44.44 -13.63
C SER A 13 0.64 -43.93 -12.41
N ALA A 14 -0.69 -44.07 -12.38
CA ALA A 14 -1.51 -43.71 -11.23
C ALA A 14 -1.23 -44.59 -10.01
N TYR A 15 -1.02 -45.89 -10.22
CA TYR A 15 -0.67 -46.83 -9.16
C TYR A 15 0.74 -46.56 -8.59
N GLU A 16 1.73 -46.31 -9.45
CA GLU A 16 3.08 -45.92 -9.04
C GLU A 16 3.11 -44.58 -8.29
N TYR A 17 2.26 -43.63 -8.69
CA TYR A 17 2.09 -42.35 -7.98
C TYR A 17 1.58 -42.56 -6.55
N HIS A 18 0.59 -43.44 -6.36
CA HIS A 18 0.07 -43.76 -5.02
C HIS A 18 1.10 -44.48 -4.13
N LEU A 19 1.94 -45.34 -4.71
CA LEU A 19 3.00 -46.06 -3.98
C LEU A 19 4.18 -45.18 -3.59
N ARG A 20 4.44 -44.09 -4.31
CA ARG A 20 5.56 -43.17 -4.07
C ARG A 20 5.19 -41.92 -3.26
N ARG A 21 3.94 -41.78 -2.83
CA ARG A 21 3.55 -40.65 -1.98
C ARG A 21 4.31 -40.71 -0.65
N PRO A 22 5.04 -39.64 -0.27
CA PRO A 22 5.60 -39.55 1.06
C PRO A 22 4.48 -39.63 2.09
N GLN A 23 4.67 -40.41 3.16
CA GLN A 23 3.64 -40.68 4.18
C GLN A 23 3.18 -39.42 4.93
N GLN A 24 3.94 -38.33 4.84
CA GLN A 24 3.56 -37.00 5.32
C GLN A 24 3.96 -35.95 4.28
N GLU A 25 2.95 -35.25 3.75
CA GLU A 25 3.11 -34.04 2.95
C GLU A 25 2.72 -32.85 3.81
N VAL A 26 3.65 -31.92 4.01
CA VAL A 26 3.36 -30.63 4.65
C VAL A 26 3.28 -29.58 3.55
N GLY A 27 2.06 -29.11 3.29
CA GLY A 27 1.80 -28.05 2.31
C GLY A 27 1.67 -26.69 2.99
N VAL A 28 2.32 -25.68 2.43
CA VAL A 28 2.12 -24.27 2.80
C VAL A 28 1.44 -23.57 1.63
N TYR A 29 0.30 -22.94 1.91
CA TYR A 29 -0.52 -22.29 0.89
C TYR A 29 -0.39 -20.78 1.01
N LEU A 30 0.15 -20.14 -0.03
CA LEU A 30 0.15 -18.69 -0.18
C LEU A 30 -1.00 -18.29 -1.10
N ILE A 31 -1.98 -17.55 -0.55
CA ILE A 31 -3.09 -17.00 -1.32
C ILE A 31 -2.94 -15.49 -1.32
N SER A 32 -2.73 -14.89 -2.49
CA SER A 32 -2.61 -13.45 -2.66
C SER A 32 -3.41 -12.99 -3.87
N SER A 33 -4.13 -11.87 -3.74
CA SER A 33 -4.75 -11.16 -4.86
C SER A 33 -3.76 -10.23 -5.58
N ASN A 34 -2.58 -10.01 -5.00
CA ASN A 34 -1.53 -9.18 -5.57
C ASN A 34 -0.60 -10.02 -6.46
N ARG A 35 -0.64 -9.77 -7.77
CA ARG A 35 0.19 -10.43 -8.78
C ARG A 35 1.67 -10.13 -8.64
N GLU A 36 2.05 -8.94 -8.19
CA GLU A 36 3.45 -8.56 -8.02
C GLU A 36 4.11 -9.39 -6.92
N LEU A 37 3.41 -9.58 -5.80
CA LEU A 37 3.86 -10.44 -4.71
C LEU A 37 4.03 -11.90 -5.16
N LEU A 38 3.11 -12.43 -5.96
CA LEU A 38 3.22 -13.78 -6.50
C LEU A 38 4.43 -13.92 -7.45
N ASN A 39 4.61 -12.98 -8.37
CA ASN A 39 5.74 -12.98 -9.31
C ASN A 39 7.09 -12.83 -8.58
N HIS A 40 7.11 -12.07 -7.49
CA HIS A 40 8.31 -11.86 -6.69
C HIS A 40 8.69 -13.12 -5.92
N VAL A 41 7.72 -13.79 -5.27
CA VAL A 41 7.93 -15.09 -4.62
C VAL A 41 8.39 -16.13 -5.65
N GLU A 42 7.81 -16.14 -6.85
CA GLU A 42 8.21 -17.05 -7.92
C GLU A 42 9.67 -16.86 -8.34
N LYS A 43 10.09 -15.61 -8.56
CA LYS A 43 11.47 -15.28 -8.94
C LYS A 43 12.48 -15.70 -7.85
N LEU A 44 12.13 -15.51 -6.58
CA LEU A 44 13.02 -15.81 -5.46
C LEU A 44 13.08 -17.32 -5.16
N MET A 45 11.96 -18.02 -5.28
CA MET A 45 11.92 -19.47 -5.17
C MET A 45 12.71 -20.13 -6.31
N ASN A 46 12.56 -19.64 -7.54
CA ASN A 46 13.32 -20.11 -8.70
C ASN A 46 14.84 -19.88 -8.53
N SER A 47 15.27 -18.74 -7.96
CA SER A 47 16.70 -18.48 -7.70
C SER A 47 17.29 -19.39 -6.62
N HIS A 48 16.44 -19.93 -5.73
CA HIS A 48 16.84 -20.86 -4.67
C HIS A 48 16.56 -22.33 -5.01
N GLY A 49 16.23 -22.64 -6.26
CA GLY A 49 16.05 -24.01 -6.75
C GLY A 49 14.74 -24.66 -6.29
N ALA A 50 13.73 -23.87 -5.96
CA ALA A 50 12.37 -24.32 -5.82
C ALA A 50 11.57 -24.04 -7.10
N PHE A 51 10.59 -24.89 -7.39
CA PHE A 51 9.77 -24.79 -8.59
C PHE A 51 8.30 -24.54 -8.23
N GLY A 52 7.67 -23.55 -8.88
CA GLY A 52 6.26 -23.25 -8.72
C GLY A 52 5.37 -24.10 -9.66
N VAL A 53 4.40 -24.81 -9.12
CA VAL A 53 3.35 -25.54 -9.86
C VAL A 53 2.03 -24.83 -9.67
N MET A 54 1.41 -24.36 -10.75
CA MET A 54 0.09 -23.73 -10.68
C MET A 54 -1.03 -24.77 -10.73
N ASP A 55 -2.00 -24.72 -9.82
CA ASP A 55 -3.19 -25.57 -9.88
C ASP A 55 -4.28 -25.00 -10.80
N SER A 56 -5.32 -25.81 -11.06
CA SER A 56 -6.47 -25.44 -11.89
C SER A 56 -7.30 -24.27 -11.35
N TYR A 57 -7.05 -23.85 -10.10
CA TYR A 57 -7.69 -22.70 -9.45
C TYR A 57 -6.80 -21.45 -9.46
N GLY A 58 -5.65 -21.49 -10.13
CA GLY A 58 -4.72 -20.37 -10.26
C GLY A 58 -3.84 -20.13 -9.03
N ARG A 59 -3.71 -21.13 -8.14
CA ARG A 59 -2.83 -21.06 -6.96
C ARG A 59 -1.46 -21.62 -7.31
N VAL A 60 -0.40 -20.98 -6.82
CA VAL A 60 0.99 -21.43 -7.05
C VAL A 60 1.48 -22.23 -5.85
N HIS A 61 1.89 -23.47 -6.10
CA HIS A 61 2.46 -24.41 -5.12
C HIS A 61 3.97 -24.47 -5.30
N TYR A 62 4.74 -24.24 -4.24
CA TYR A 62 6.20 -24.25 -4.34
C TYR A 62 6.78 -25.59 -3.87
N VAL A 63 7.59 -26.22 -4.72
CA VAL A 63 8.26 -27.50 -4.43
C VAL A 63 9.72 -27.24 -4.08
N LEU A 64 10.13 -27.71 -2.90
CA LEU A 64 11.49 -27.62 -2.39
C LEU A 64 12.17 -29.01 -2.44
N ASP A 65 13.43 -29.06 -2.88
CA ASP A 65 14.20 -30.31 -2.92
C ASP A 65 14.69 -30.73 -1.51
N ALA A 66 14.02 -31.71 -0.92
CA ALA A 66 14.32 -32.24 0.41
C ALA A 66 15.38 -33.34 0.45
N ARG A 67 16.05 -33.67 -0.67
CA ARG A 67 17.04 -34.75 -0.72
C ARG A 67 18.26 -34.52 0.18
N LYS A 68 18.51 -33.27 0.60
CA LYS A 68 19.57 -32.89 1.54
C LYS A 68 19.14 -32.94 3.02
N GLY A 69 17.92 -33.39 3.29
CA GLY A 69 17.35 -33.52 4.63
C GLY A 69 16.52 -32.30 5.07
N MET A 70 15.56 -32.55 5.96
CA MET A 70 14.62 -31.54 6.46
C MET A 70 15.29 -30.31 7.09
N PRO A 71 16.35 -30.43 7.90
CA PRO A 71 17.00 -29.25 8.49
C PRO A 71 17.58 -28.27 7.44
N PHE A 72 18.03 -28.79 6.29
CA PHE A 72 18.51 -27.95 5.19
C PHE A 72 17.36 -27.20 4.52
N VAL A 73 16.22 -27.86 4.32
CA VAL A 73 15.02 -27.26 3.74
C VAL A 73 14.45 -26.19 4.64
N GLU A 74 14.37 -26.45 5.94
CA GLU A 74 13.88 -25.49 6.94
C GLU A 74 14.75 -24.23 6.99
N ASN A 75 16.07 -24.37 7.08
CA ASN A 75 16.97 -23.21 7.08
C ASN A 75 16.84 -22.39 5.79
N LYS A 76 16.81 -23.05 4.64
CA LYS A 76 16.66 -22.37 3.35
C LYS A 76 15.29 -21.69 3.20
N PHE A 77 14.25 -22.30 3.75
CA PHE A 77 12.91 -21.72 3.83
C PHE A 77 12.89 -20.48 4.72
N TYR A 78 13.44 -20.55 5.93
CA TYR A 78 13.51 -19.42 6.84
C TYR A 78 14.33 -18.27 6.26
N GLU A 79 15.48 -18.54 5.63
CA GLU A 79 16.26 -17.52 4.93
C GLU A 79 15.44 -16.83 3.83
N THR A 80 14.83 -17.62 2.95
CA THR A 80 13.99 -17.13 1.85
C THR A 80 12.82 -16.26 2.37
N VAL A 81 12.10 -16.74 3.38
CA VAL A 81 10.94 -16.03 3.95
C VAL A 81 11.37 -14.78 4.72
N SER A 82 12.45 -14.84 5.49
CA SER A 82 12.98 -13.67 6.21
C SER A 82 13.43 -12.58 5.24
N THR A 83 14.15 -12.92 4.18
CA THR A 83 14.53 -11.96 3.14
C THR A 83 13.30 -11.35 2.45
N LEU A 84 12.27 -12.14 2.15
CA LEU A 84 11.01 -11.63 1.59
C LEU A 84 10.29 -10.65 2.53
N LEU A 85 10.28 -10.94 3.83
CA LEU A 85 9.67 -10.07 4.84
C LEU A 85 10.48 -8.77 5.01
N GLU A 86 11.81 -8.86 4.99
CA GLU A 86 12.71 -7.71 5.06
C GLU A 86 12.57 -6.81 3.83
N ASP A 87 12.55 -7.37 2.62
CA ASP A 87 12.39 -6.63 1.37
C ASP A 87 11.01 -5.95 1.30
N HIS A 88 9.94 -6.64 1.70
CA HIS A 88 8.61 -6.03 1.79
C HIS A 88 8.54 -4.92 2.85
N SER A 89 9.25 -5.07 3.97
CA SER A 89 9.30 -4.03 4.99
C SER A 89 10.07 -2.79 4.48
N GLY A 90 11.16 -2.99 3.75
CA GLY A 90 11.95 -1.92 3.13
C GLY A 90 11.17 -1.15 2.07
N GLU A 91 10.47 -1.85 1.18
CA GLU A 91 9.61 -1.22 0.16
C GLU A 91 8.45 -0.43 0.78
N GLN A 92 7.80 -0.97 1.83
CA GLN A 92 6.73 -0.27 2.54
C GLN A 92 7.22 0.99 3.25
N VAL A 93 8.39 0.93 3.89
CA VAL A 93 9.01 2.09 4.55
C VAL A 93 9.37 3.16 3.52
N ASN A 94 9.95 2.78 2.38
CA ASN A 94 10.27 3.71 1.30
C ASN A 94 9.00 4.36 0.73
N TYR A 95 7.96 3.59 0.43
CA TYR A 95 6.69 4.12 -0.06
C TYR A 95 6.05 5.13 0.93
N GLN A 96 6.08 4.81 2.22
CA GLN A 96 5.55 5.69 3.25
C GLN A 96 6.37 6.99 3.37
N LEU A 97 7.70 6.90 3.30
CA LEU A 97 8.58 8.08 3.32
C LEU A 97 8.35 8.97 2.10
N GLU A 98 8.23 8.40 0.91
CA GLU A 98 7.97 9.16 -0.32
C GLU A 98 6.58 9.81 -0.29
N THR A 99 5.56 9.10 0.21
CA THR A 99 4.22 9.66 0.42
C THR A 99 4.26 10.85 1.39
N GLN A 100 5.00 10.73 2.49
CA GLN A 100 5.17 11.82 3.46
C GLN A 100 5.90 13.03 2.85
N LYS A 101 6.95 12.80 2.06
CA LYS A 101 7.66 13.88 1.35
C LYS A 101 6.75 14.59 0.36
N LEU A 102 5.94 13.85 -0.40
CA LEU A 102 4.98 14.39 -1.34
C LEU A 102 3.94 15.28 -0.64
N VAL A 103 3.29 14.74 0.41
CA VAL A 103 2.29 15.49 1.19
C VAL A 103 2.89 16.76 1.80
N ASN A 104 4.09 16.67 2.40
CA ASN A 104 4.78 17.83 2.94
C ASN A 104 5.11 18.87 1.85
N ARG A 105 5.58 18.43 0.67
CA ARG A 105 5.87 19.30 -0.47
C ARG A 105 4.63 20.08 -0.91
N VAL A 106 3.48 19.41 -1.02
CA VAL A 106 2.20 20.03 -1.39
C VAL A 106 1.74 21.02 -0.31
N LEU A 107 1.71 20.60 0.95
CA LEU A 107 1.22 21.45 2.05
C LEU A 107 2.12 22.68 2.30
N ASN A 108 3.44 22.57 2.10
CA ASN A 108 4.38 23.68 2.29
C ASN A 108 4.22 24.82 1.27
N ARG A 109 3.46 24.60 0.19
CA ARG A 109 3.11 25.65 -0.78
C ARG A 109 2.15 26.68 -0.20
N TYR A 110 1.41 26.31 0.85
CA TYR A 110 0.38 27.13 1.47
C TYR A 110 0.81 27.59 2.85
N ASP A 111 0.20 28.67 3.34
CA ASP A 111 0.57 29.31 4.62
C ASP A 111 -0.07 28.64 5.85
N PHE A 112 -0.06 27.31 5.91
CA PHE A 112 -0.64 26.56 7.03
C PHE A 112 0.10 26.85 8.34
N ASN A 113 -0.66 26.97 9.45
CA ASN A 113 -0.08 26.98 10.78
C ASN A 113 0.26 25.56 11.24
N GLN A 114 1.53 25.18 11.12
CA GLN A 114 2.03 23.85 11.45
C GLN A 114 1.96 23.52 12.96
N ASN A 115 1.82 24.52 13.83
CA ASN A 115 1.66 24.31 15.28
C ASN A 115 0.25 23.83 15.66
N LEU A 116 -0.73 23.97 14.75
CA LEU A 116 -2.09 23.50 15.00
C LEU A 116 -2.17 21.98 14.85
N ARG A 117 -2.87 21.31 15.78
CA ARG A 117 -3.11 19.87 15.70
C ARG A 117 -3.75 19.44 14.39
N GLY A 118 -4.60 20.29 13.82
CA GLY A 118 -5.23 20.06 12.52
C GLY A 118 -4.23 19.82 11.38
N TYR A 119 -3.03 20.40 11.44
CA TYR A 119 -2.01 20.21 10.40
C TYR A 119 -1.53 18.76 10.35
N ARG A 120 -1.21 18.18 11.52
CA ARG A 120 -0.82 16.76 11.61
C ARG A 120 -1.97 15.84 11.22
N VAL A 121 -3.19 16.16 11.65
CA VAL A 121 -4.38 15.39 11.26
C VAL A 121 -4.58 15.43 9.74
N LEU A 122 -4.46 16.59 9.10
CA LEU A 122 -4.58 16.74 7.64
C LEU A 122 -3.49 15.98 6.89
N SER A 123 -2.22 16.08 7.32
CA SER A 123 -1.12 15.32 6.70
C SER A 123 -1.40 13.82 6.73
N THR A 124 -1.75 13.29 7.90
CA THR A 124 -2.09 11.86 8.04
C THR A 124 -3.34 11.49 7.23
N MET A 125 -4.34 12.37 7.14
CA MET A 125 -5.50 12.12 6.29
C MET A 125 -5.11 11.94 4.82
N LEU A 126 -4.24 12.81 4.30
CA LEU A 126 -3.76 12.74 2.92
C LEU A 126 -2.88 11.51 2.68
N GLU A 127 -1.96 11.20 3.59
CA GLU A 127 -1.12 10.00 3.53
C GLU A 127 -1.97 8.71 3.49
N MET A 128 -2.98 8.61 4.35
CA MET A 128 -3.88 7.45 4.40
C MET A 128 -4.73 7.34 3.13
N SER A 129 -5.25 8.46 2.62
CA SER A 129 -6.13 8.45 1.45
C SER A 129 -5.40 8.31 0.12
N LEU A 130 -4.11 8.65 0.05
CA LEU A 130 -3.25 8.32 -1.10
C LEU A 130 -3.06 6.80 -1.23
N LYS A 131 -2.89 6.11 -0.10
CA LYS A 131 -2.81 4.64 -0.05
C LYS A 131 -4.16 3.96 -0.32
N ASP A 132 -5.26 4.54 0.17
CA ASP A 132 -6.61 4.00 0.00
C ASP A 132 -7.61 5.12 -0.33
N TYR A 133 -7.85 5.32 -1.63
CA TYR A 133 -8.82 6.30 -2.15
C TYR A 133 -10.23 6.12 -1.57
N SER A 134 -10.62 4.88 -1.24
CA SER A 134 -11.98 4.59 -0.77
C SER A 134 -12.30 5.27 0.56
N LEU A 135 -11.28 5.70 1.31
CA LEU A 135 -11.44 6.49 2.55
C LEU A 135 -12.08 7.87 2.30
N LEU A 136 -11.94 8.44 1.11
CA LEU A 136 -12.52 9.74 0.79
C LEU A 136 -14.05 9.68 0.62
N ASN A 137 -14.64 8.51 0.40
CA ASN A 137 -16.08 8.39 0.15
C ASN A 137 -16.78 7.38 1.08
N PRO A 138 -17.54 7.86 2.09
CA PRO A 138 -17.62 9.23 2.61
C PRO A 138 -16.54 9.50 3.67
N ILE A 139 -15.85 10.65 3.56
CA ILE A 139 -14.82 11.12 4.51
C ILE A 139 -15.24 10.97 5.97
N SER A 140 -16.48 11.37 6.28
CA SER A 140 -16.97 11.43 7.65
C SER A 140 -17.06 10.08 8.36
N LYS A 141 -17.42 9.03 7.63
CA LYS A 141 -17.59 7.67 8.20
C LYS A 141 -16.33 6.83 8.12
N ARG A 142 -15.41 7.17 7.22
CA ARG A 142 -14.22 6.38 6.90
C ARG A 142 -12.95 7.07 7.35
N LEU A 143 -12.54 8.13 6.64
CA LEU A 143 -11.27 8.81 6.90
C LEU A 143 -11.19 9.45 8.28
N TYR A 144 -12.24 10.16 8.73
CA TYR A 144 -12.23 10.74 10.08
C TYR A 144 -12.18 9.69 11.18
N ARG A 145 -12.84 8.55 11.00
CA ARG A 145 -12.76 7.44 11.97
C ARG A 145 -11.34 6.89 12.05
N LYS A 146 -10.72 6.66 10.88
CA LYS A 146 -9.35 6.13 10.81
C LYS A 146 -8.30 7.06 11.37
N VAL A 147 -8.34 8.35 11.04
CA VAL A 147 -7.39 9.31 11.62
C VAL A 147 -7.65 9.55 13.11
N ALA A 148 -8.91 9.48 13.56
CA ALA A 148 -9.24 9.61 14.98
C ALA A 148 -8.63 8.48 15.82
N GLU A 149 -8.61 7.25 15.30
CA GLU A 149 -7.93 6.10 15.91
C GLU A 149 -6.42 6.37 16.08
N VAL A 150 -5.76 6.91 15.05
CA VAL A 150 -4.32 7.24 15.08
C VAL A 150 -3.99 8.27 16.16
N PHE A 151 -4.79 9.33 16.28
CA PHE A 151 -4.54 10.42 17.23
C PHE A 151 -5.22 10.24 18.59
N ARG A 152 -5.92 9.11 18.80
CA ARG A 152 -6.70 8.82 20.03
C ARG A 152 -7.68 9.94 20.39
N VAL A 153 -8.39 10.44 19.39
CA VAL A 153 -9.44 11.46 19.54
C VAL A 153 -10.77 10.94 19.00
N THR A 154 -11.85 11.73 19.12
CA THR A 154 -13.12 11.39 18.46
C THR A 154 -13.10 11.81 16.99
N PRO A 155 -13.87 11.16 16.10
CA PRO A 155 -14.01 11.60 14.70
C PRO A 155 -14.45 13.06 14.57
N THR A 156 -15.36 13.51 15.44
CA THR A 156 -15.80 14.91 15.50
C THR A 156 -14.68 15.85 15.90
N GLN A 157 -13.80 15.45 16.83
CA GLN A 157 -12.65 16.27 17.21
C GLN A 157 -11.60 16.34 16.08
N ALA A 158 -11.37 15.24 15.36
CA ALA A 158 -10.49 15.22 14.19
C ALA A 158 -10.99 16.19 13.11
N GLU A 159 -12.28 16.12 12.77
CA GLU A 159 -12.94 17.05 11.85
C GLU A 159 -12.79 18.50 12.31
N ARG A 160 -13.09 18.79 13.59
CA ARG A 160 -13.00 20.14 14.15
C ARG A 160 -11.58 20.70 14.10
N ASN A 161 -10.57 19.88 14.35
CA ASN A 161 -9.17 20.28 14.25
C ASN A 161 -8.80 20.70 12.82
N VAL A 162 -9.24 19.94 11.81
CA VAL A 162 -8.99 20.25 10.40
C VAL A 162 -9.78 21.48 9.96
N ARG A 163 -11.05 21.60 10.37
CA ARG A 163 -11.86 22.78 10.12
C ARG A 163 -11.20 24.05 10.66
N TYR A 164 -10.72 24.01 11.89
CA TYR A 164 -10.03 25.13 12.51
C TYR A 164 -8.74 25.49 11.78
N LEU A 165 -7.98 24.50 11.31
CA LEU A 165 -6.80 24.72 10.46
C LEU A 165 -7.16 25.48 9.18
N PHE A 166 -8.21 25.06 8.47
CA PHE A 166 -8.64 25.73 7.23
C PHE A 166 -9.19 27.14 7.48
N GLN A 167 -9.92 27.35 8.57
CA GLN A 167 -10.35 28.69 8.98
C GLN A 167 -9.15 29.60 9.27
N ASN A 168 -8.14 29.08 9.98
CA ASN A 168 -6.92 29.83 10.26
C ASN A 168 -6.16 30.18 8.97
N LEU A 169 -6.03 29.23 8.03
CA LEU A 169 -5.41 29.49 6.74
C LEU A 169 -6.16 30.58 5.96
N SER A 170 -7.48 30.45 5.84
CA SER A 170 -8.31 31.43 5.11
C SER A 170 -8.15 32.85 5.66
N GLN A 171 -8.16 33.02 6.99
CA GLN A 171 -7.95 34.32 7.63
C GLN A 171 -6.56 34.91 7.32
N ARG A 172 -5.52 34.08 7.30
CA ARG A 172 -4.15 34.50 6.98
C ARG A 172 -4.03 34.92 5.52
N GLU A 173 -4.63 34.16 4.60
CA GLU A 173 -4.64 34.48 3.17
C GLU A 173 -5.45 35.76 2.89
N GLU A 174 -6.59 35.96 3.56
CA GLU A 174 -7.36 37.21 3.46
C GLU A 174 -6.58 38.42 3.95
N ALA A 175 -5.89 38.30 5.09
CA ALA A 175 -5.02 39.34 5.61
C ALA A 175 -3.85 39.64 4.65
N ALA A 176 -3.22 38.62 4.08
CA ALA A 176 -2.16 38.79 3.09
C ALA A 176 -2.63 39.51 1.82
N ARG A 177 -3.83 39.17 1.32
CA ARG A 177 -4.48 39.87 0.20
C ARG A 177 -4.72 41.34 0.49
N LYS A 178 -5.25 41.67 1.69
CA LYS A 178 -5.53 43.06 2.09
C LYS A 178 -4.26 43.88 2.28
N ASN A 179 -3.24 43.28 2.86
CA ASN A 179 -1.99 43.96 3.19
C ASN A 179 -1.01 44.04 2.01
N GLY A 180 -1.37 43.50 0.83
CA GLY A 180 -0.48 43.46 -0.34
C GLY A 180 0.81 42.70 -0.09
N THR A 181 0.85 41.82 0.91
CA THR A 181 2.06 41.09 1.28
C THR A 181 2.30 40.02 0.24
N VAL A 182 3.34 40.17 -0.57
CA VAL A 182 3.77 39.12 -1.50
C VAL A 182 4.40 38.00 -0.67
N THR A 183 3.59 37.06 -0.21
CA THR A 183 4.10 35.80 0.33
C THR A 183 4.51 34.92 -0.85
N ASN A 184 5.66 34.27 -0.78
CA ASN A 184 6.10 33.29 -1.79
C ASN A 184 5.28 31.97 -1.72
N ARG A 185 4.05 32.05 -1.20
CA ARG A 185 3.14 30.93 -0.93
C ARG A 185 1.89 31.10 -1.77
N ALA A 186 1.37 30.01 -2.30
CA ALA A 186 0.13 30.00 -3.04
C ALA A 186 -1.07 30.20 -2.09
N TYR A 187 -2.18 30.71 -2.62
CA TYR A 187 -3.45 30.76 -1.91
C TYR A 187 -4.28 29.52 -2.20
N LEU A 188 -4.72 28.83 -1.15
CA LEU A 188 -5.64 27.70 -1.25
C LEU A 188 -7.09 28.18 -1.32
N SER A 189 -7.45 29.20 -0.52
CA SER A 189 -8.80 29.73 -0.48
C SER A 189 -9.17 30.39 -1.80
N PRO A 190 -10.42 30.23 -2.28
CA PRO A 190 -10.92 31.02 -3.38
C PRO A 190 -11.06 32.50 -2.95
N PRO A 191 -11.34 33.42 -3.89
CA PRO A 191 -11.56 34.83 -3.56
C PRO A 191 -12.69 35.08 -2.55
N ASP A 192 -13.65 34.16 -2.45
CA ASP A 192 -14.75 34.18 -1.48
C ASP A 192 -14.34 33.76 -0.05
N GLY A 193 -13.09 33.30 0.12
CA GLY A 193 -12.47 32.96 1.39
C GLY A 193 -12.95 31.64 2.02
N ARG A 194 -13.85 30.87 1.40
CA ARG A 194 -14.39 29.67 2.03
C ARG A 194 -13.58 28.42 1.67
N LEU A 195 -13.29 27.62 2.69
CA LEU A 195 -12.62 26.32 2.55
C LEU A 195 -13.50 25.22 3.15
N PRO A 196 -14.49 24.69 2.39
CA PRO A 196 -15.30 23.56 2.84
C PRO A 196 -14.40 22.35 3.09
N VAL A 197 -14.47 21.79 4.30
CA VAL A 197 -13.45 20.83 4.78
C VAL A 197 -13.32 19.62 3.86
N ALA A 198 -14.42 18.95 3.54
CA ALA A 198 -14.39 17.72 2.73
C ALA A 198 -13.87 17.99 1.31
N GLU A 199 -14.39 19.02 0.66
CA GLU A 199 -13.98 19.43 -0.68
C GLU A 199 -12.50 19.86 -0.72
N THR A 200 -12.05 20.60 0.30
CA THR A 200 -10.65 21.05 0.39
C THR A 200 -9.70 19.87 0.57
N VAL A 201 -10.08 18.86 1.38
CA VAL A 201 -9.30 17.62 1.54
C VAL A 201 -9.21 16.87 0.21
N VAL A 202 -10.33 16.70 -0.51
CA VAL A 202 -10.33 16.03 -1.83
C VAL A 202 -9.47 16.80 -2.82
N ARG A 203 -9.58 18.13 -2.87
CA ARG A 203 -8.77 18.98 -3.75
C ARG A 203 -7.28 18.87 -3.46
N LEU A 204 -6.88 18.88 -2.19
CA LEU A 204 -5.48 18.67 -1.80
C LEU A 204 -4.99 17.27 -2.16
N TRP A 205 -5.84 16.26 -2.02
CA TRP A 205 -5.52 14.90 -2.44
C TRP A 205 -5.34 14.79 -3.96
N ASP A 206 -6.22 15.41 -4.75
CA ASP A 206 -6.09 15.46 -6.22
C ASP A 206 -4.76 16.12 -6.64
N ILE A 207 -4.35 17.20 -5.96
CA ILE A 207 -3.06 17.86 -6.20
C ILE A 207 -1.90 16.90 -5.89
N CYS A 208 -1.94 16.20 -4.76
CA CYS A 208 -0.90 15.20 -4.42
C CYS A 208 -0.81 14.11 -5.50
N ARG A 209 -1.95 13.58 -5.94
CA ARG A 209 -2.01 12.53 -6.96
C ARG A 209 -1.48 13.00 -8.32
N LEU A 210 -1.79 14.23 -8.73
CA LEU A 210 -1.28 14.79 -9.98
C LEU A 210 0.25 14.95 -9.95
N GLU A 211 0.80 15.30 -8.80
CA GLU A 211 2.25 15.43 -8.63
C GLU A 211 2.98 14.10 -8.59
N GLU A 212 2.41 13.09 -7.94
CA GLU A 212 2.93 11.72 -7.96
C GLU A 212 3.09 11.20 -9.40
N ASN A 213 2.09 11.49 -10.26
CA ASN A 213 2.15 11.09 -11.67
C ASN A 213 3.20 11.88 -12.47
N ASN A 214 3.44 13.15 -12.16
CA ASN A 214 4.44 13.97 -12.84
C ASN A 214 5.88 13.59 -12.46
N ASP A 215 6.12 13.24 -11.20
CA ASP A 215 7.43 12.72 -10.75
C ASP A 215 7.75 11.37 -11.44
N MET A 216 6.72 10.56 -11.76
CA MET A 216 6.87 9.29 -12.50
C MET A 216 7.12 9.46 -14.00
N THR A 217 6.62 10.53 -14.64
CA THR A 217 6.89 10.84 -16.06
C THR A 217 8.18 11.62 -16.28
N GLY A 218 8.64 12.41 -15.30
CA GLY A 218 9.91 13.15 -15.36
C GLY A 218 11.17 12.30 -15.12
N ALA A 219 11.00 11.05 -14.68
CA ALA A 219 12.09 10.09 -14.42
C ALA A 219 12.36 9.12 -15.60
N ARG A 220 11.89 9.44 -16.81
CA ARG A 220 12.13 8.67 -18.05
C ARG A 220 13.00 9.43 -19.03
#